data_AF-A0AAD7AJM2-F1
#
_entry.id   AF-A0AAD7AJM2-F1
#
_cell.length_a   1.000
_cell.length_b   1.000
_cell.length_c   1.000
_cell.angle_alpha   90.00
_cell.angle_beta   90.00
_cell.angle_gamma   90.00
#
_symmetry.space_group_name_H-M   'P 1'
#
loop_
_entity.id
_entity.type
_entity.pdbx_description
1 polymer ?
#
loop_
_entity_poly.entity_id
_entity_poly.type
_entity_poly.pdbx_seq_one_letter_code
_entity_poly.pdbx_strand_id
1 'polypeptide(L)'
;MTAVRGPCLNCGRPNETPHLPPAFPRHLPATNDPPTDVEAVEIRDIVDHLHTRVSDIDASIKNAEALLLTLRSRRKSAIEDIRRGKTLLSVIRRLPADVWGEIFSHTVPDVHRRRAIDRSPWVLGHVCSRWRAISVSLSTLW
;
A
#
# COMPACT_ATOMS: atom_id res chain seq x y z
N MET A 1 -16.11 -41.17 -10.74
CA MET A 1 -15.99 -40.48 -9.45
C MET A 1 -15.12 -39.24 -9.64
N THR A 2 -15.73 -38.11 -9.97
CA THR A 2 -15.03 -36.84 -10.22
C THR A 2 -14.79 -36.11 -8.89
N ALA A 3 -13.53 -35.85 -8.57
CA ALA A 3 -13.14 -35.08 -7.39
C ALA A 3 -13.59 -33.62 -7.54
N VAL A 4 -14.65 -33.23 -6.82
CA VAL A 4 -15.06 -31.83 -6.70
C VAL A 4 -14.00 -31.13 -5.86
N ARG A 5 -13.15 -30.31 -6.49
CA ARG A 5 -12.16 -29.50 -5.78
C ARG A 5 -12.89 -28.42 -4.98
N GLY A 6 -12.66 -28.37 -3.68
CA GLY A 6 -13.25 -27.38 -2.77
C GLY A 6 -12.87 -25.92 -3.09
N PRO A 7 -13.55 -24.95 -2.47
CA PRO A 7 -13.32 -23.52 -2.70
C PRO A 7 -11.89 -23.10 -2.36
N CYS A 8 -11.41 -22.04 -3.00
CA CYS A 8 -10.07 -21.51 -2.80
C CYS A 8 -9.87 -21.06 -1.34
N LEU A 9 -8.88 -21.65 -0.65
CA LEU A 9 -8.59 -21.38 0.77
C LEU A 9 -8.17 -19.93 1.07
N ASN A 10 -7.83 -19.16 0.04
CA ASN A 10 -7.35 -17.77 0.18
C ASN A 10 -8.44 -16.71 -0.04
N CYS A 11 -9.48 -17.02 -0.82
CA CYS A 11 -10.54 -16.05 -1.16
C CYS A 11 -11.97 -16.57 -1.01
N GLY A 12 -12.16 -17.85 -0.65
CA GLY A 12 -13.47 -18.45 -0.40
C GLY A 12 -14.35 -18.67 -1.63
N ARG A 13 -13.88 -18.34 -2.84
CA ARG A 13 -14.65 -18.55 -4.07
C ARG A 13 -14.67 -20.03 -4.46
N PRO A 14 -15.80 -20.55 -4.99
CA PRO A 14 -15.85 -21.89 -5.56
C PRO A 14 -14.76 -22.03 -6.64
N ASN A 15 -14.12 -23.20 -6.70
CA ASN A 15 -13.09 -23.45 -7.70
C ASN A 15 -13.76 -23.39 -9.08
N GLU A 16 -13.34 -22.44 -9.91
CA GLU A 16 -13.85 -22.33 -11.28
C GLU A 16 -13.56 -23.66 -12.00
N THR A 17 -14.61 -24.28 -12.54
CA THR A 17 -14.47 -25.48 -13.36
C THR A 17 -13.48 -25.19 -14.49
N PRO A 18 -12.58 -26.13 -14.85
CA PRO A 18 -11.67 -25.94 -15.96
C PRO A 18 -12.43 -25.44 -17.18
N HIS A 19 -12.08 -24.24 -17.65
CA HIS A 19 -12.71 -23.63 -18.83
C HIS A 19 -12.37 -24.48 -20.05
N LEU A 20 -13.29 -25.35 -20.45
CA LEU A 20 -13.28 -25.93 -21.78
C LEU A 20 -13.75 -24.86 -22.76
N PRO A 21 -13.03 -24.62 -23.87
CA PRO A 21 -13.52 -23.72 -24.90
C PRO A 21 -14.87 -24.22 -25.42
N PRO A 22 -15.81 -23.32 -25.72
CA PRO A 22 -17.07 -23.74 -26.34
C PRO A 22 -16.78 -24.47 -27.65
N ALA A 23 -17.47 -25.58 -27.86
CA ALA A 23 -17.26 -26.43 -29.01
C ALA A 23 -18.00 -25.85 -30.22
N PHE A 24 -17.39 -24.89 -30.91
CA PHE A 24 -17.88 -24.46 -32.22
C PHE A 24 -17.80 -25.63 -33.24
N PRO A 25 -18.69 -25.67 -34.25
CA PRO A 25 -18.63 -26.69 -35.30
C PRO A 25 -17.25 -26.69 -35.99
N ARG A 26 -16.54 -27.81 -35.89
CA ARG A 26 -15.11 -27.90 -36.23
C ARG A 26 -14.77 -27.75 -37.72
N HIS A 27 -15.73 -27.97 -38.61
CA HIS A 27 -15.52 -27.93 -40.05
C HIS A 27 -15.67 -26.51 -40.63
N LEU A 28 -16.40 -25.62 -39.96
CA LEU A 28 -16.63 -24.25 -40.45
C LEU A 28 -15.35 -23.41 -40.53
N PRO A 29 -14.37 -23.50 -39.60
CA PRO A 29 -13.09 -22.79 -39.79
C PRO A 29 -12.21 -23.38 -40.91
N ALA A 30 -12.49 -24.60 -41.33
CA ALA A 30 -11.72 -25.34 -42.34
C ALA A 30 -12.32 -25.24 -43.75
N THR A 31 -13.55 -24.74 -43.88
CA THR A 31 -14.30 -24.62 -45.12
C THR A 31 -14.83 -23.19 -45.25
N ASN A 32 -14.87 -22.60 -46.45
CA ASN A 32 -15.54 -21.30 -46.64
C ASN A 32 -17.06 -21.45 -46.82
N ASP A 33 -17.61 -22.60 -46.42
CA ASP A 33 -19.03 -22.89 -46.54
C ASP A 33 -19.81 -22.12 -45.46
N PRO A 34 -21.00 -21.59 -45.80
CA PRO A 34 -21.84 -20.94 -44.81
C PRO A 34 -22.34 -21.97 -43.77
N PRO A 35 -22.52 -21.57 -42.50
CA PRO A 35 -23.15 -22.43 -41.51
C PRO A 35 -24.58 -22.76 -41.94
N THR A 36 -25.00 -23.99 -41.65
CA THR A 36 -26.40 -24.39 -41.75
C THR A 36 -27.26 -23.61 -40.76
N ASP A 37 -28.59 -23.56 -40.97
CA ASP A 37 -29.50 -22.85 -40.07
C ASP A 37 -29.41 -23.35 -38.62
N VAL A 38 -29.17 -24.65 -38.43
CA VAL A 38 -29.00 -25.28 -37.11
C VAL A 38 -27.70 -24.81 -36.45
N GLU A 39 -26.59 -24.83 -37.19
CA GLU A 39 -25.29 -24.35 -36.71
C GLU A 39 -25.33 -22.85 -36.40
N ALA A 40 -26.04 -22.07 -37.21
CA ALA A 40 -26.21 -20.64 -36.98
C ALA A 40 -26.99 -20.35 -35.68
N VAL A 41 -27.95 -21.21 -35.29
CA VAL A 41 -28.62 -21.12 -33.97
C VAL A 41 -27.65 -21.50 -32.86
N GLU A 42 -26.96 -22.64 -32.99
CA GLU A 42 -26.00 -23.13 -31.98
C GLU A 42 -24.87 -22.10 -31.71
N ILE A 43 -24.30 -21.53 -32.78
CA ILE A 43 -23.26 -20.51 -32.69
C ILE A 43 -23.77 -19.26 -31.99
N ARG A 44 -25.01 -18.82 -32.26
CA ARG A 44 -25.61 -17.66 -31.57
C ARG A 44 -25.79 -17.92 -30.08
N ASP A 45 -26.33 -19.08 -29.70
CA ASP A 45 -26.49 -19.46 -28.30
C ASP A 45 -25.14 -19.51 -27.56
N ILE A 46 -24.10 -20.05 -28.21
CA ILE A 46 -22.73 -20.05 -27.68
C ILE A 46 -22.23 -18.61 -27.48
N VAL A 47 -22.42 -17.73 -28.46
CA VAL A 47 -21.98 -16.34 -28.39
C VAL A 47 -22.71 -15.58 -27.28
N ASP A 48 -24.02 -15.76 -27.14
CA ASP A 48 -24.81 -15.12 -26.08
C ASP A 48 -24.42 -15.62 -24.69
N HIS A 49 -24.13 -16.91 -24.55
CA HIS A 49 -23.59 -17.46 -23.31
C HIS A 49 -22.20 -16.88 -22.98
N LEU A 50 -21.32 -16.75 -23.99
CA LEU A 50 -20.00 -16.14 -23.80
C LEU A 50 -20.10 -14.66 -23.42
N HIS A 51 -21.00 -13.89 -24.04
CA HIS A 51 -21.24 -12.49 -23.66
C HIS A 51 -21.66 -12.36 -22.20
N THR A 52 -22.61 -13.19 -21.77
CA THR A 52 -23.03 -13.23 -20.37
C THR A 52 -21.84 -13.52 -19.44
N ARG A 53 -21.03 -14.52 -19.79
CA ARG A 53 -19.86 -14.92 -19.01
C ARG A 53 -18.79 -13.83 -18.93
N VAL A 54 -18.55 -13.11 -20.03
CA VAL A 54 -17.65 -11.95 -20.04
C VAL A 54 -18.16 -10.88 -19.09
N SER A 55 -19.46 -10.57 -19.14
CA SER A 55 -20.07 -9.58 -18.23
C SER A 55 -19.91 -9.95 -16.75
N ASP A 56 -20.09 -11.23 -16.39
CA ASP A 56 -19.91 -11.72 -15.02
C ASP A 56 -18.44 -11.61 -14.55
N ILE A 57 -17.50 -11.92 -15.44
CA ILE A 57 -16.06 -11.80 -15.17
C ILE A 57 -15.70 -10.32 -14.97
N ASP A 58 -16.16 -9.43 -15.84
CA ASP A 58 -15.90 -7.98 -15.73
C ASP A 58 -16.47 -7.40 -14.43
N ALA A 59 -17.67 -7.84 -14.02
CA ALA A 59 -18.23 -7.47 -12.73
C ALA A 59 -17.37 -7.97 -11.57
N SER A 60 -16.86 -9.20 -11.66
CA SER A 60 -15.94 -9.77 -10.67
C SER A 60 -14.61 -9.02 -10.59
N ILE A 61 -14.03 -8.62 -11.74
CA ILE A 61 -12.81 -7.82 -11.82
C ILE A 61 -13.05 -6.46 -11.13
N LYS A 62 -14.11 -5.75 -11.51
CA LYS A 62 -14.45 -4.45 -10.93
C LYS A 62 -14.60 -4.52 -9.41
N ASN A 63 -15.25 -5.56 -8.90
CA ASN A 63 -15.40 -5.78 -7.46
C ASN A 63 -14.06 -6.04 -6.77
N ALA A 64 -13.18 -6.86 -7.38
CA ALA A 64 -11.85 -7.13 -6.85
C ALA A 64 -10.96 -5.88 -6.84
N GLU A 65 -11.03 -5.04 -7.87
CA GLU A 65 -10.31 -3.76 -7.94
C GLU A 65 -10.77 -2.78 -6.85
N ALA A 66 -12.08 -2.67 -6.62
CA ALA A 66 -12.62 -1.83 -5.55
C ALA A 66 -12.15 -2.29 -4.16
N LEU A 67 -12.11 -3.60 -3.92
CA LEU A 67 -11.59 -4.18 -2.69
C LEU A 67 -10.09 -3.89 -2.54
N LEU A 68 -9.31 -4.04 -3.62
CA LEU A 68 -7.87 -3.76 -3.64
C LEU A 68 -7.59 -2.30 -3.29
N LEU A 69 -8.34 -1.36 -3.86
CA LEU A 69 -8.23 0.07 -3.55
C LEU A 69 -8.49 0.35 -2.05
N THR A 70 -9.54 -0.25 -1.50
CA THR A 70 -9.88 -0.12 -0.08
C THR A 70 -8.77 -0.66 0.82
N LEU A 71 -8.24 -1.85 0.52
CA LEU A 71 -7.16 -2.46 1.28
C LEU A 71 -5.87 -1.65 1.19
N ARG A 72 -5.53 -1.09 0.02
CA ARG A 72 -4.38 -0.19 -0.14
C ARG A 72 -4.51 1.07 0.71
N SER A 73 -5.70 1.67 0.75
CA SER A 73 -5.98 2.83 1.60
C SER A 73 -5.79 2.50 3.09
N ARG A 74 -6.37 1.39 3.55
CA ARG A 74 -6.21 0.91 4.94
C ARG A 74 -4.74 0.65 5.29
N ARG A 75 -3.98 0.03 4.39
CA ARG A 75 -2.54 -0.19 4.58
C ARG A 75 -1.78 1.12 4.73
N LYS A 76 -2.08 2.11 3.89
CA LYS A 76 -1.45 3.44 3.96
C LYS A 76 -1.72 4.11 5.31
N SER A 77 -2.98 4.12 5.77
CA SER A 77 -3.34 4.67 7.09
C SER A 77 -2.57 3.99 8.22
N ALA A 78 -2.50 2.65 8.22
CA ALA A 78 -1.78 1.91 9.25
C ALA A 78 -0.27 2.26 9.28
N ILE A 79 0.35 2.44 8.12
CA ILE A 79 1.75 2.89 8.03
C ILE A 79 1.92 4.29 8.63
N GLU A 80 0.99 5.21 8.35
CA GLU A 80 1.01 6.55 8.92
C GLU A 80 0.84 6.53 10.45
N ASP A 81 -0.04 5.69 10.98
CA ASP A 81 -0.23 5.48 12.42
C ASP A 81 1.03 4.94 13.09
N ILE A 82 1.67 3.93 12.49
CA ILE A 82 2.95 3.40 12.97
C ILE A 82 4.01 4.51 13.00
N ARG A 83 4.08 5.34 11.95
CA ARG A 83 5.04 6.45 11.90
C ARG A 83 4.77 7.46 13.01
N ARG A 84 3.51 7.84 13.24
CA ARG A 84 3.11 8.73 14.34
C ARG A 84 3.50 8.16 15.70
N GLY A 85 3.20 6.89 15.94
CA GLY A 85 3.60 6.18 17.17
C GLY A 85 5.11 6.19 17.39
N LYS A 86 5.90 5.87 16.36
CA LYS A 86 7.38 5.92 16.42
C LYS A 86 7.89 7.33 16.71
N THR A 87 7.30 8.36 16.12
CA THR A 87 7.67 9.76 16.42
C THR A 87 7.35 10.12 17.87
N LEU A 88 6.21 9.69 18.41
CA LEU A 88 5.84 9.92 19.82
C LEU A 88 6.79 9.23 20.79
N LEU A 89 7.19 8.00 20.47
CA LEU A 89 8.12 7.20 21.27
C LEU A 89 9.60 7.53 21.02
N SER A 90 9.89 8.50 20.15
CA SER A 90 11.27 8.87 19.83
C SER A 90 12.04 9.26 21.09
N VAL A 91 13.29 8.78 21.19
CA VAL A 91 14.19 9.06 22.32
C VAL A 91 14.32 10.56 22.56
N ILE A 92 14.26 11.35 21.50
CA ILE A 92 14.34 12.81 21.56
C ILE A 92 13.27 13.42 22.49
N ARG A 93 12.06 12.84 22.51
CA ARG A 93 10.96 13.30 23.37
C ARG A 93 11.04 12.77 24.81
N ARG A 94 11.80 11.71 25.06
CA ARG A 94 11.89 11.02 26.35
C ARG A 94 13.12 11.40 27.17
N LEU A 95 14.15 11.97 26.54
CA LEU A 95 15.35 12.44 27.23
C LEU A 95 14.99 13.56 28.23
N PRO A 96 15.40 13.44 29.51
CA PRO A 96 15.30 14.50 30.51
C PRO A 96 16.02 15.77 30.06
N ALA A 97 15.63 16.92 30.61
CA ALA A 97 16.26 18.20 30.30
C ALA A 97 17.76 18.20 30.65
N ASP A 98 18.14 17.55 31.76
CA ASP A 98 19.53 17.50 32.23
C ASP A 98 20.44 16.75 31.24
N VAL A 99 19.96 15.62 30.69
CA VAL A 99 20.72 14.85 29.69
C VAL A 99 20.84 15.64 28.39
N TRP A 100 19.80 16.39 28.01
CA TRP A 100 19.90 17.32 26.88
C TRP A 100 20.91 18.43 27.13
N GLY A 101 20.93 18.99 28.34
CA GLY A 101 21.88 20.03 28.72
C GLY A 101 23.33 19.55 28.68
N GLU A 102 23.58 18.33 29.13
CA GLU A 102 24.88 17.69 29.01
C GLU A 102 25.26 17.47 27.54
N ILE A 103 24.34 16.97 26.71
CA ILE A 103 24.62 16.85 25.27
C ILE A 103 24.96 18.22 24.67
N PHE A 104 24.20 19.27 25.03
CA PHE A 104 24.42 20.62 24.53
C PHE A 104 25.78 21.20 24.96
N SER A 105 26.23 20.96 26.20
CA SER A 105 27.52 21.45 26.69
C SER A 105 28.70 20.86 25.89
N HIS A 106 28.60 19.61 25.43
CA HIS A 106 29.60 18.99 24.55
C HIS A 106 29.55 19.49 23.09
N THR A 107 28.46 20.14 22.68
CA THR A 107 28.30 20.66 21.30
C THR A 107 28.73 22.13 21.15
N VAL A 108 28.83 22.88 22.25
CA VAL A 108 29.34 24.25 22.24
C VAL A 108 30.87 24.22 22.45
N PRO A 109 31.67 24.71 21.49
CA PRO A 109 33.12 24.67 21.62
C PRO A 109 33.62 25.56 22.76
N ASP A 110 34.72 25.11 23.38
CA ASP A 110 35.41 25.78 24.48
C ASP A 110 35.60 27.29 24.24
N VAL A 111 35.43 28.06 25.32
CA VAL A 111 35.22 29.52 25.42
C VAL A 111 36.36 30.37 24.79
N HIS A 112 37.39 29.71 24.26
CA HIS A 112 38.57 30.30 23.64
C HIS A 112 38.45 30.48 22.11
N ARG A 113 37.42 29.95 21.42
CA ARG A 113 37.20 30.17 19.97
C ARG A 113 35.96 31.03 19.68
N ARG A 114 35.91 32.25 20.23
CA ARG A 114 34.76 33.19 20.23
C ARG A 114 34.44 33.92 18.91
N ARG A 115 34.61 33.34 17.72
CA ARG A 115 34.43 34.11 16.46
C ARG A 115 33.56 33.46 15.39
N ALA A 116 32.72 32.50 15.77
CA ALA A 116 31.91 31.75 14.82
C ALA A 116 30.43 31.91 15.19
N ILE A 117 29.71 32.84 14.54
CA ILE A 117 28.25 33.06 14.68
C ILE A 117 27.47 31.76 14.37
N ASP A 118 28.07 30.88 13.58
CA ASP A 118 27.70 29.51 13.25
C ASP A 118 27.82 28.50 14.41
N ARG A 119 28.31 28.92 15.60
CA ARG A 119 28.56 28.03 16.76
C ARG A 119 28.02 28.58 18.08
N SER A 120 26.92 29.32 18.00
CA SER A 120 26.20 29.89 19.15
C SER A 120 25.07 28.95 19.62
N PRO A 121 24.67 28.96 20.92
CA PRO A 121 23.54 28.15 21.42
C PRO A 121 22.24 28.33 20.64
N TRP A 122 22.10 29.47 19.94
CA TRP A 122 21.01 29.73 18.99
C TRP A 122 20.82 28.60 17.96
N VAL A 123 21.89 27.93 17.51
CA VAL A 123 21.82 26.82 16.55
C VAL A 123 21.01 25.64 17.10
N LEU A 124 21.15 25.34 18.40
CA LEU A 124 20.37 24.29 19.06
C LEU A 124 18.88 24.64 19.08
N GLY A 125 18.56 25.92 19.21
CA GLY A 125 17.21 26.45 19.15
C GLY A 125 16.53 26.32 17.78
N HIS A 126 17.25 26.06 16.69
CA HIS A 126 16.66 25.87 15.36
C HIS A 126 16.18 24.43 15.09
N VAL A 127 16.58 23.46 15.90
CA VAL A 127 16.25 22.04 15.69
C VAL A 127 14.78 21.74 16.00
N CYS A 128 14.30 22.12 17.18
CA CYS A 128 12.89 22.00 17.56
C CYS A 128 12.54 22.90 18.76
N SER A 129 11.25 23.04 19.06
CA SER A 129 10.76 23.84 20.19
C SER A 129 11.27 23.35 21.54
N ARG A 130 11.41 22.02 21.73
CA ARG A 130 11.95 21.44 22.98
C ARG A 130 13.41 21.80 23.19
N TRP A 131 14.24 21.69 22.14
CA TRP A 131 15.66 22.04 22.22
C TRP A 131 15.84 23.53 22.51
N ARG A 132 15.03 24.39 21.89
CA ARG A 132 15.00 25.82 22.19
C ARG A 132 14.66 26.09 23.65
N ALA A 133 13.60 25.47 24.18
CA ALA A 133 13.19 25.65 25.56
C ALA A 133 14.30 25.24 26.55
N ILE A 134 14.96 24.10 26.29
CA ILE A 134 16.05 23.60 27.13
C ILE A 134 17.29 24.51 27.01
N SER A 135 17.69 24.89 25.79
CA SER A 135 18.87 25.75 25.56
C SER A 135 18.73 27.15 26.17
N VAL A 136 17.53 27.73 26.17
CA VAL A 136 17.28 29.03 26.85
C VAL A 136 17.30 28.89 28.37
N SER A 137 16.86 27.75 28.92
CA SER A 137 16.86 27.51 30.37
C SER A 137 18.26 27.23 30.96
N LEU A 138 19.22 26.84 30.14
CA LEU A 138 20.59 26.52 30.56
C LEU A 138 21.50 27.73 30.42
N SER A 139 21.70 28.45 31.53
CA SER A 139 22.60 29.62 31.58
C SER A 139 24.05 29.29 31.22
N THR A 140 24.49 28.05 31.43
CA THR A 140 25.85 27.58 31.14
C THR A 140 26.19 27.52 29.65
N LEU A 141 25.18 27.59 28.76
CA LEU A 141 25.41 27.59 27.31
C LEU A 141 25.72 29.00 26.76
N TRP A 142 25.33 30.06 27.48
CA TRP A 142 25.41 31.47 27.05
C TRP A 142 26.64 32.17 27.62
#